data_AF-A0A9D6U7H2-F1
#
_entry.id   AF-A0A9D6U7H2-F1
#
_cell.length_a   1.000
_cell.length_b   1.000
_cell.length_c   1.000
_cell.angle_alpha   90.00
_cell.angle_beta   90.00
_cell.angle_gamma   90.00
#
_symmetry.space_group_name_H-M   'P 1'
#
loop_
_entity.id
_entity.type
_entity.pdbx_description
1 polymer ?
#
loop_
_entity_poly.entity_id
_entity_poly.type
_entity_poly.pdbx_seq_one_letter_code
_entity_poly.pdbx_strand_id
1 'polypeptide(L)'
;MIKNISGLPKTGKRDAQRKRKELLQYYQSNLKRMNYKTYKQIGLLIGSGPIEPAHRHVIQQRMKRSGQRWTKNGLQQIANLRVASKSNLWDFVLNRIKMAA
;
A
#
# COMPACT_ATOMS: atom_id res chain seq x y z
N MET A 1 -20.17 6.54 -7.07
CA MET A 1 -19.04 6.21 -7.97
C MET A 1 -19.51 5.41 -9.20
N ILE A 2 -19.99 4.17 -9.04
CA ILE A 2 -20.49 3.37 -10.19
C ILE A 2 -21.61 4.09 -10.95
N LYS A 3 -22.60 4.64 -10.24
CA LYS A 3 -23.68 5.45 -10.85
C LYS A 3 -23.16 6.63 -11.68
N ASN A 4 -22.11 7.29 -11.22
CA ASN A 4 -21.51 8.43 -11.91
C ASN A 4 -20.80 7.97 -13.19
N ILE A 5 -20.04 6.86 -13.13
CA ILE A 5 -19.34 6.30 -14.29
C ILE A 5 -20.34 5.73 -15.32
N SER A 6 -21.43 5.12 -14.86
CA SER A 6 -22.48 4.64 -15.75
C SER A 6 -23.25 5.79 -16.42
N GLY A 7 -23.33 6.96 -15.78
CA GLY A 7 -23.93 8.16 -16.35
C GLY A 7 -23.05 8.90 -17.37
N LEU A 8 -21.77 8.54 -17.51
CA LEU A 8 -20.89 9.18 -18.48
C LEU A 8 -21.37 8.93 -19.93
N PRO A 9 -21.29 9.94 -20.82
CA PRO A 9 -21.71 9.82 -22.22
C PRO A 9 -21.02 8.65 -22.92
N LYS A 10 -21.81 7.88 -23.69
CA LYS A 10 -21.30 6.78 -24.50
C LYS A 10 -20.69 7.26 -25.83
N THR A 11 -20.67 8.56 -26.10
CA THR A 11 -20.37 9.17 -27.41
C THR A 11 -18.87 9.33 -27.72
N GLY A 12 -17.98 8.77 -26.90
CA GLY A 12 -16.52 8.83 -27.12
C GLY A 12 -15.98 7.83 -28.15
N LYS A 13 -14.72 8.01 -28.57
CA LYS A 13 -13.96 7.06 -29.42
C LYS A 13 -14.07 5.62 -28.87
N ARG A 14 -13.97 4.60 -29.73
CA ARG A 14 -14.08 3.16 -29.36
C ARG A 14 -13.22 2.78 -28.13
N ASP A 15 -11.99 3.29 -28.03
CA ASP A 15 -11.10 3.02 -26.89
C ASP A 15 -11.65 3.57 -25.55
N ALA A 16 -12.25 4.76 -25.57
CA ALA A 16 -12.86 5.36 -24.39
C ALA A 16 -14.08 4.56 -23.91
N GLN A 17 -14.89 4.04 -24.83
CA GLN A 17 -16.01 3.16 -24.50
C GLN A 17 -15.54 1.84 -23.89
N ARG A 18 -14.47 1.25 -24.44
CA ARG A 18 -13.84 0.03 -23.90
C ARG A 18 -13.35 0.26 -22.47
N LYS A 19 -12.54 1.29 -22.23
CA LYS A 19 -12.03 1.65 -20.90
C LYS A 19 -13.16 1.92 -19.91
N ARG A 20 -14.23 2.59 -20.33
CA ARG A 20 -15.42 2.81 -19.49
C ARG A 20 -16.07 1.49 -19.08
N LYS A 21 -16.21 0.52 -20.00
CA LYS A 21 -16.77 -0.80 -19.71
C LYS A 21 -15.88 -1.57 -18.73
N GLU A 22 -14.58 -1.60 -18.98
CA GLU A 22 -13.58 -2.25 -18.11
C GLU A 22 -13.62 -1.65 -16.69
N LEU A 23 -13.67 -0.32 -16.58
CA LEU A 23 -13.73 0.37 -15.30
C LEU A 23 -15.01 0.04 -14.52
N LEU A 24 -16.17 0.01 -15.20
CA LEU A 24 -17.43 -0.40 -14.57
C LEU A 24 -17.36 -1.84 -14.05
N GLN A 25 -16.84 -2.76 -14.85
CA GLN A 25 -16.69 -4.16 -14.47
C GLN A 25 -15.72 -4.34 -13.29
N TYR A 26 -14.62 -3.59 -13.28
CA TYR A 26 -13.67 -3.58 -12.17
C TYR A 26 -14.34 -3.10 -10.88
N TYR A 27 -15.04 -1.97 -10.92
CA TYR A 27 -15.70 -1.44 -9.73
C TYR A 27 -16.82 -2.36 -9.23
N GLN A 28 -17.61 -2.93 -10.14
CA GLN A 28 -18.67 -3.88 -9.78
C GLN A 28 -18.12 -5.14 -9.11
N SER A 29 -17.08 -5.76 -9.69
CA SER A 29 -16.46 -6.96 -9.14
C SER A 29 -15.76 -6.71 -7.80
N ASN A 30 -15.26 -5.50 -7.56
CA ASN A 30 -14.56 -5.12 -6.33
C ASN A 30 -15.44 -4.40 -5.29
N LEU A 31 -16.76 -4.29 -5.51
CA LEU A 31 -17.67 -3.57 -4.59
C LEU A 31 -17.51 -4.00 -3.13
N LYS A 32 -17.38 -5.31 -2.88
CA LYS A 32 -17.21 -5.88 -1.54
C LYS A 32 -15.93 -5.40 -0.82
N ARG A 33 -14.91 -4.96 -1.57
CA ARG A 33 -13.63 -4.46 -1.04
C ARG A 33 -13.63 -2.94 -0.84
N MET A 34 -14.61 -2.22 -1.36
CA MET A 34 -14.66 -0.75 -1.38
C MET A 34 -15.49 -0.16 -0.24
N ASN A 35 -15.33 -0.64 0.98
CA ASN A 35 -16.06 -0.11 2.14
C ASN A 35 -15.48 1.22 2.66
N TYR A 36 -15.22 2.16 1.74
CA TYR A 36 -14.54 3.42 2.03
C TYR A 36 -15.30 4.31 3.00
N LYS A 37 -16.64 4.26 2.99
CA LYS A 37 -17.46 5.04 3.93
C LYS A 37 -17.16 4.61 5.37
N THR A 38 -17.25 3.31 5.66
CA THR A 38 -16.96 2.78 7.00
C THR A 38 -15.54 3.09 7.40
N TYR A 39 -14.54 2.84 6.54
CA TYR A 39 -13.13 3.13 6.85
C TYR A 39 -12.89 4.61 7.16
N LYS A 40 -13.47 5.53 6.39
CA LYS A 40 -13.39 6.97 6.70
C LYS A 40 -14.05 7.31 8.03
N GLN A 41 -15.20 6.71 8.35
CA GLN A 41 -15.92 6.97 9.60
C GLN A 41 -15.12 6.53 10.84
N ILE A 42 -14.33 5.45 10.73
CA ILE A 42 -13.45 4.99 11.81
C ILE A 42 -12.04 5.60 11.75
N GLY A 43 -11.85 6.66 10.96
CA GLY A 43 -10.58 7.39 10.88
C GLY A 43 -9.45 6.68 10.12
N LEU A 44 -9.75 5.59 9.40
CA LEU A 44 -8.76 4.90 8.58
C LEU A 44 -8.50 5.61 7.26
N LEU A 45 -7.24 5.56 6.84
CA LEU A 45 -6.80 6.03 5.54
C LEU A 45 -7.32 5.07 4.44
N ILE A 46 -7.85 5.65 3.36
CA ILE A 46 -8.35 4.89 2.21
C ILE A 46 -7.45 4.98 0.97
N GLY A 47 -6.36 5.76 1.05
CA GLY A 47 -5.42 5.98 -0.04
C GLY A 47 -4.02 5.44 0.29
N SER A 48 -3.25 5.11 -0.74
CA SER A 48 -1.87 4.63 -0.63
C SER A 48 -0.84 5.73 -0.35
N GLY A 49 -1.26 7.00 -0.30
CA GLY A 49 -0.36 8.15 -0.20
C GLY A 49 0.71 8.02 0.89
N PRO A 50 0.36 7.63 2.14
CA PRO A 50 1.37 7.40 3.19
C PRO A 50 2.14 6.07 3.06
N ILE A 51 1.57 5.07 2.40
CA ILE A 51 2.18 3.74 2.20
C ILE A 51 3.32 3.79 1.20
N GLU A 52 3.18 4.56 0.12
CA GLU A 52 4.21 4.71 -0.91
C GLU A 52 5.56 5.25 -0.41
N PRO A 53 5.62 6.36 0.35
CA PRO A 53 6.87 6.85 0.94
C PRO A 53 7.37 5.89 2.02
N ALA A 54 6.49 5.29 2.83
CA ALA A 54 6.91 4.29 3.82
C ALA A 54 7.62 3.11 3.15
N HIS A 55 7.04 2.55 2.08
CA HIS A 55 7.66 1.49 1.30
C HIS A 55 9.00 1.92 0.67
N ARG A 56 9.08 3.14 0.13
CA ARG A 56 10.31 3.69 -0.43
C ARG A 56 11.42 3.82 0.62
N HIS A 57 11.12 4.41 1.76
CA HIS A 57 12.11 4.74 2.79
C HIS A 57 12.49 3.55 3.67
N VAL A 58 11.53 2.68 4.02
CA VAL A 58 11.79 1.52 4.88
C VAL A 58 12.42 0.39 4.07
N ILE A 59 11.88 0.06 2.89
CA ILE A 59 12.31 -1.13 2.13
C ILE A 59 13.25 -0.73 0.99
N GLN A 60 12.77 0.04 0.01
CA GLN A 60 13.48 0.20 -1.27
C GLN A 60 14.87 0.80 -1.11
N GLN A 61 15.01 1.86 -0.30
CA GLN A 61 16.29 2.54 -0.08
C GLN A 61 17.41 1.63 0.42
N ARG A 62 17.09 0.53 1.13
CA ARG A 62 18.11 -0.39 1.65
C ARG A 62 18.18 -1.72 0.93
N MET A 63 17.06 -2.20 0.40
CA MET A 63 16.89 -3.59 -0.04
C MET A 63 16.74 -3.74 -1.56
N LYS A 64 16.55 -2.63 -2.30
CA LYS A 64 16.37 -2.62 -3.76
C LYS A 64 17.53 -1.92 -4.48
N ARG A 65 18.75 -1.95 -3.92
CA ARG A 65 19.94 -1.39 -4.59
C ARG A 65 20.66 -2.45 -5.43
N SER A 66 21.47 -2.01 -6.38
CA SER A 66 22.25 -2.89 -7.25
C SER A 66 23.14 -3.85 -6.44
N GLY A 67 23.26 -5.10 -6.92
CA GLY A 67 24.10 -6.15 -6.31
C GLY A 67 23.56 -6.75 -5.00
N GLN A 68 22.44 -6.28 -4.47
CA GLN A 68 21.90 -6.80 -3.22
C GLN A 68 21.13 -8.10 -3.44
N ARG A 69 21.44 -9.11 -2.64
CA ARG A 69 20.69 -10.37 -2.56
C ARG A 69 20.31 -10.61 -1.12
N TRP A 70 19.07 -11.05 -0.91
CA TRP A 70 18.52 -11.29 0.41
C TRP A 70 17.82 -12.64 0.43
N THR A 71 18.01 -13.39 1.50
CA THR A 71 17.06 -14.46 1.86
C THR A 71 15.78 -13.81 2.40
N LYS A 72 14.63 -14.51 2.32
CA LYS A 72 13.38 -14.00 2.89
C LYS A 72 13.52 -13.65 4.38
N ASN A 73 14.21 -14.52 5.14
CA ASN A 73 14.44 -14.34 6.57
C ASN A 73 15.36 -13.14 6.84
N GLY A 74 16.48 -13.03 6.12
CA GLY A 74 17.41 -11.91 6.29
C GLY A 74 16.78 -10.57 5.91
N LEU A 75 15.96 -10.54 4.84
CA LEU A 75 15.20 -9.35 4.46
C LEU A 75 14.26 -8.91 5.59
N GLN A 76 13.50 -9.85 6.15
CA GLN A 76 12.55 -9.55 7.23
C GLN A 76 13.26 -9.02 8.49
N GLN A 77 14.38 -9.61 8.88
CA GLN A 77 15.17 -9.16 10.04
C GLN A 77 15.62 -7.71 9.88
N ILE A 78 16.20 -7.36 8.71
CA ILE A 78 16.61 -5.98 8.43
C ILE A 78 15.40 -5.04 8.31
N ALA A 79 14.28 -5.50 7.74
CA ALA A 79 13.06 -4.70 7.64
C ALA A 79 12.56 -4.29 9.02
N ASN A 80 12.52 -5.23 9.97
CA ASN A 80 12.09 -5.00 11.35
C ASN A 80 12.95 -3.93 12.03
N LEU A 81 14.29 -4.03 11.91
CA LEU A 81 15.21 -3.03 12.47
C LEU A 81 15.01 -1.65 11.84
N ARG A 82 14.77 -1.59 10.52
CA ARG A 82 14.50 -0.32 9.83
C ARG A 82 13.17 0.29 10.23
N VAL A 83 12.12 -0.51 10.42
CA VAL A 83 10.82 -0.03 10.92
C VAL A 83 11.00 0.57 12.31
N ALA A 84 11.68 -0.13 13.21
CA ALA A 84 11.93 0.37 14.56
C ALA A 84 12.72 1.70 14.53
N SER A 85 13.79 1.77 13.74
CA SER A 85 14.59 2.99 13.58
C SER A 85 13.77 4.15 13.00
N LYS A 86 12.96 3.92 11.95
CA LYS A 86 12.15 4.97 11.31
C LYS A 86 10.93 5.40 12.13
N SER A 87 10.54 4.59 13.12
CA SER A 87 9.42 4.87 14.02
C SER A 87 9.88 5.41 15.39
N ASN A 88 11.16 5.75 15.55
CA ASN A 88 11.76 6.16 16.83
C ASN A 88 11.59 5.13 17.96
N LEU A 89 11.62 3.84 17.63
CA LEU A 89 11.49 2.71 18.56
C LEU A 89 12.82 1.97 18.76
N TRP A 90 13.95 2.69 18.69
CA TRP A 90 15.25 2.04 18.82
C TRP A 90 15.49 1.53 20.25
N ASP A 91 15.03 2.26 21.26
CA ASP A 91 15.13 1.83 22.67
C ASP A 91 14.40 0.51 22.92
N PHE A 92 13.27 0.27 22.25
CA PHE A 92 12.58 -1.01 22.29
C PHE A 92 13.49 -2.15 21.79
N VAL A 93 14.21 -1.95 20.69
CA VAL A 93 15.16 -2.94 20.16
C VAL A 93 16.28 -3.20 21.16
N LEU A 94 16.87 -2.15 21.74
CA LEU A 94 17.94 -2.27 22.73
C LEU A 94 17.48 -3.05 23.96
N ASN A 95 16.29 -2.76 24.48
CA ASN A 95 15.73 -3.47 25.63
C ASN A 95 15.51 -4.95 25.31
N ARG A 96 15.05 -5.29 24.11
CA ARG A 96 14.87 -6.68 23.68
C ARG A 96 16.20 -7.44 23.55
N ILE A 97 17.26 -6.77 23.11
CA ILE A 97 18.61 -7.36 23.06
C ILE A 97 19.12 -7.63 24.48
N LYS A 98 18.99 -6.67 25.40
CA LYS A 98 19.41 -6.82 26.79
C LYS A 98 18.70 -7.96 27.52
N MET A 99 17.42 -8.20 27.23
CA MET A 99 16.67 -9.32 27.82
C MET A 99 17.01 -10.69 27.22
N ALA A 100 17.62 -10.72 26.05
CA ALA A 100 17.98 -11.95 25.35
C ALA A 100 19.45 -12.36 25.59
N ALA A 101 20.26 -11.46 26.15
CA ALA A 101 21.62 -11.71 26.61
C ALA A 101 21.60 -12.20 28.07
#